data_AF-A0A0N4T9N7-F1
#
_entry.id   AF-A0A0N4T9N7-F1
#
_cell.length_a   1.000
_cell.length_b   1.000
_cell.length_c   1.000
_cell.angle_alpha   90.00
_cell.angle_beta   90.00
_cell.angle_gamma   90.00
#
_symmetry.space_group_name_H-M   'P 1'
#
loop_
_entity.id
_entity.type
_entity.pdbx_description
1 polymer ?
#
loop_
_entity_poly.entity_id
_entity_poly.type
_entity_poly.pdbx_seq_one_letter_code
_entity_poly.pdbx_strand_id
1 'polypeptide(L)'
;TSILGAFRYILNILLATVDHAFTSVGRKFVHTISIIIYILCIAFIVVLIKTDHTLDFKVLIRLLTLTGMGIISTLFIVNTLSCAELFPTAIRNLAGANVATWNRIGCIIAPQLIYLSEIDQILPYVVLIILLSIDAIAFLTLLPETKSRPLKDQMPSKEMLILRNCKRTRTASIPSDNNDDNDNITCLIKK
;
A
#
# COMPACT_ATOMS: atom_id res chain seq x y z
N THR A 1 6.57 -11.10 32.17
CA THR A 1 6.35 -11.35 30.72
C THR A 1 4.92 -11.07 30.29
N SER A 2 3.89 -11.53 31.01
CA SER A 2 2.47 -11.31 30.63
C SER A 2 2.00 -9.85 30.72
N ILE A 3 2.44 -9.09 31.73
CA ILE A 3 2.06 -7.67 31.92
C ILE A 3 2.63 -6.78 30.80
N LEU A 4 3.87 -7.04 30.37
CA LEU A 4 4.50 -6.33 29.24
C LEU A 4 3.80 -6.64 27.90
N GLY A 5 3.31 -7.88 27.74
CA GLY A 5 2.52 -8.27 26.57
C GLY A 5 1.15 -7.59 26.52
N ALA A 6 0.45 -7.53 27.66
CA ALA A 6 -0.84 -6.85 27.78
C ALA A 6 -0.70 -5.33 27.53
N PHE A 7 0.32 -4.70 28.11
CA PHE A 7 0.61 -3.30 27.89
C PHE A 7 0.89 -2.97 26.41
N ARG A 8 1.65 -3.83 25.72
CA ARG A 8 1.88 -3.72 24.28
C ARG A 8 0.57 -3.76 23.48
N TYR A 9 -0.33 -4.68 23.84
CA TYR A 9 -1.59 -4.84 23.13
C TYR A 9 -2.52 -3.62 23.35
N ILE A 10 -2.59 -3.13 24.58
CA ILE A 10 -3.40 -1.95 24.95
C ILE A 10 -2.90 -0.70 24.22
N LEU A 11 -1.60 -0.45 24.19
CA LEU A 11 -1.02 0.72 23.51
C LEU A 11 -1.23 0.67 22.00
N ASN A 12 -1.06 -0.50 21.38
CA ASN A 12 -1.31 -0.66 19.95
C ASN A 12 -2.79 -0.49 19.61
N ILE A 13 -3.71 -0.97 20.46
CA ILE A 13 -5.15 -0.73 20.29
C ILE A 13 -5.47 0.76 20.41
N LEU A 14 -4.93 1.45 21.43
CA LEU A 14 -5.15 2.89 21.61
C LEU A 14 -4.63 3.72 20.44
N LEU A 15 -3.47 3.35 19.89
CA LEU A 15 -2.95 4.02 18.72
C LEU A 15 -3.79 3.73 17.48
N ALA A 16 -4.21 2.47 17.30
CA ALA A 16 -5.07 2.07 16.20
C ALA A 16 -6.44 2.74 16.27
N THR A 17 -7.01 2.95 17.47
CA THR A 17 -8.29 3.67 17.61
C THR A 17 -8.14 5.16 17.31
N VAL A 18 -7.02 5.78 17.71
CA VAL A 18 -6.69 7.17 17.36
C VAL A 18 -6.53 7.30 15.84
N ASP A 19 -5.70 6.46 15.21
CA ASP A 19 -5.48 6.47 13.75
C ASP A 19 -6.79 6.16 12.98
N HIS A 20 -7.59 5.19 13.46
CA HIS A 20 -8.89 4.84 12.90
C HIS A 20 -9.91 6.00 13.01
N ALA A 21 -9.92 6.76 14.10
CA ALA A 21 -10.79 7.92 14.23
C ALA A 21 -10.48 9.01 13.17
N PHE A 22 -9.24 9.09 12.70
CA PHE A 22 -8.82 10.02 11.64
C PHE A 22 -9.06 9.50 10.21
N THR A 23 -9.59 8.28 10.02
CA THR A 23 -9.82 7.69 8.68
C THR A 23 -10.92 8.36 7.84
N SER A 24 -11.68 9.31 8.41
CA SER A 24 -12.65 10.12 7.64
C SER A 24 -12.02 11.03 6.59
N VAL A 25 -10.69 11.15 6.56
CA VAL A 25 -9.95 12.02 5.63
C VAL A 25 -9.14 11.15 4.66
N GLY A 26 -9.72 10.71 3.53
CA GLY A 26 -9.04 10.14 2.34
C GLY A 26 -7.83 9.20 2.53
N ARG A 27 -7.91 7.95 2.05
CA ARG A 27 -6.88 6.89 2.21
C ARG A 27 -5.42 7.30 1.90
N LYS A 28 -5.19 8.14 0.89
CA LYS A 28 -3.85 8.62 0.53
C LYS A 28 -3.25 9.53 1.62
N PHE A 29 -4.09 10.39 2.19
CA PHE A 29 -3.69 11.31 3.24
C PHE A 29 -3.38 10.56 4.55
N VAL A 30 -4.22 9.57 4.91
CA VAL A 30 -3.98 8.70 6.07
C VAL A 30 -2.62 7.99 5.95
N HIS A 31 -2.36 7.31 4.83
CA HIS A 31 -1.11 6.57 4.62
C HIS A 31 0.13 7.49 4.72
N THR A 32 0.09 8.66 4.07
CA THR A 32 1.20 9.61 4.11
C THR A 32 1.40 10.19 5.52
N ILE A 33 0.33 10.52 6.25
CA ILE A 33 0.44 11.01 7.63
C ILE A 33 1.04 9.96 8.55
N SER A 34 0.56 8.72 8.50
CA SER A 34 1.04 7.67 9.39
C SER A 34 2.54 7.39 9.16
N ILE A 35 3.03 7.45 7.91
CA ILE A 35 4.47 7.35 7.62
C ILE A 35 5.25 8.54 8.19
N ILE A 36 4.75 9.77 8.03
CA ILE A 36 5.42 10.97 8.57
C ILE A 36 5.53 10.87 10.11
N ILE A 37 4.44 10.51 10.79
CA ILE A 37 4.44 10.31 12.24
C ILE A 37 5.47 9.24 12.63
N TYR A 38 5.57 8.16 11.86
CA TYR A 38 6.53 7.10 12.16
C TYR A 38 7.99 7.53 11.94
N ILE A 39 8.28 8.31 10.89
CA ILE A 39 9.62 8.89 10.68
C ILE A 39 10.00 9.84 11.83
N LEU A 40 9.07 10.70 12.28
CA LEU A 40 9.30 11.59 13.43
C LEU A 40 9.57 10.80 14.72
N CYS A 41 8.82 9.73 14.93
CA CYS A 41 9.02 8.79 16.03
C CYS A 41 10.42 8.16 16.01
N ILE A 42 10.88 7.68 14.85
CA ILE A 42 12.24 7.13 14.71
C ILE A 42 13.30 8.22 14.91
N ALA A 43 13.11 9.42 14.34
CA ALA A 43 14.04 10.53 14.50
C ALA A 43 14.21 10.93 15.97
N PHE A 44 13.12 10.95 16.74
CA PHE A 44 13.17 11.21 18.17
C PHE A 44 13.95 10.11 18.92
N ILE A 45 13.77 8.84 18.57
CA ILE A 45 14.58 7.74 19.14
C ILE A 45 16.07 7.96 18.84
N VAL A 46 16.43 8.34 17.62
CA VAL A 46 17.84 8.59 17.23
C VAL A 46 18.44 9.74 18.05
N VAL A 47 17.69 10.81 18.29
CA VAL A 47 18.13 11.93 19.15
C VAL A 47 18.36 11.47 20.59
N LEU A 48 17.46 10.66 21.15
CA LEU A 48 17.63 10.09 22.49
C LEU A 48 18.86 9.20 22.61
N ILE A 49 19.16 8.43 21.56
CA ILE A 49 20.38 7.60 21.49
C ILE A 49 21.63 8.47 21.46
N LYS A 50 21.65 9.54 20.65
CA LYS A 50 22.79 10.45 20.54
C LYS A 50 23.07 11.25 21.82
N THR A 51 22.06 11.51 22.64
CA THR A 51 22.18 12.35 23.85
C THR A 51 22.49 11.50 25.10
N ASP A 52 22.78 10.19 24.94
CA ASP A 52 23.12 9.23 26.00
C ASP A 52 22.08 9.07 27.16
N HIS A 53 20.94 9.76 27.09
CA HIS A 53 19.82 9.62 28.03
C HIS A 53 18.99 8.34 27.83
N THR A 54 19.56 7.33 27.16
CA THR A 54 18.90 6.07 26.88
C THR A 54 18.51 5.32 28.16
N LEU A 55 19.26 5.51 29.25
CA LEU A 55 19.06 4.82 30.51
C LEU A 55 17.88 5.37 31.33
N ASP A 56 17.68 6.69 31.30
CA ASP A 56 16.59 7.36 32.04
C ASP A 56 15.24 7.20 31.31
N PHE A 57 15.26 7.21 29.98
CA PHE A 57 14.05 7.18 29.16
C PHE A 57 13.76 5.81 28.52
N LYS A 58 14.26 4.71 29.10
CA LYS A 58 14.02 3.34 28.57
C LYS A 58 12.55 3.02 28.35
N VAL A 59 11.68 3.44 29.29
CA VAL A 59 10.24 3.23 29.18
C VAL A 59 9.67 3.99 27.99
N LEU A 60 10.08 5.24 27.79
CA LEU A 60 9.63 6.08 26.68
C LEU A 60 10.08 5.51 25.32
N ILE A 61 11.33 5.07 25.19
CA ILE A 61 11.83 4.42 23.97
C ILE A 61 11.03 3.14 23.68
N ARG A 62 10.71 2.36 24.71
CA ARG A 62 9.85 1.18 24.55
C ARG A 62 8.44 1.57 24.10
N LEU A 63 7.83 2.59 24.70
CA LEU A 63 6.51 3.07 24.25
C LEU A 63 6.54 3.46 22.77
N LEU A 64 7.57 4.19 22.38
CA LEU A 64 7.71 4.73 21.04
C LEU A 64 7.96 3.65 19.98
N THR A 65 8.78 2.64 20.29
CA THR A 65 8.98 1.47 19.41
C THR A 65 7.71 0.63 19.28
N LEU A 66 6.92 0.49 20.35
CA LEU A 66 5.62 -0.19 20.30
C LEU A 66 4.63 0.58 19.42
N THR A 67 4.55 1.90 19.60
CA THR A 67 3.76 2.78 18.74
C THR A 67 4.14 2.60 17.26
N GLY A 68 5.44 2.54 16.96
CA GLY A 68 5.92 2.25 15.61
C GLY A 68 5.42 0.92 15.03
N MET A 69 5.42 -0.15 15.82
CA MET A 69 4.86 -1.44 15.40
C MET A 69 3.36 -1.35 15.10
N GLY A 70 2.60 -0.57 15.88
CA GLY A 70 1.19 -0.31 15.64
C GLY A 70 0.95 0.40 14.30
N ILE A 71 1.72 1.46 14.02
CA ILE A 71 1.62 2.21 12.76
C ILE A 71 1.89 1.30 11.56
N ILE A 72 2.95 0.48 11.60
CA ILE A 72 3.28 -0.46 10.52
C ILE A 72 2.12 -1.44 10.27
N SER A 73 1.48 -1.94 11.33
CA SER A 73 0.32 -2.83 11.20
C SER A 73 -0.84 -2.15 10.48
N THR A 74 -1.13 -0.89 10.81
CA THR A 74 -2.20 -0.14 10.16
C THR A 74 -1.87 0.16 8.69
N LEU A 75 -0.64 0.55 8.40
CA LEU A 75 -0.16 0.76 7.03
C LEU A 75 -0.31 -0.50 6.17
N PHE A 76 0.03 -1.67 6.72
CA PHE A 76 -0.15 -2.94 6.02
C PHE A 76 -1.62 -3.23 5.67
N ILE A 77 -2.54 -2.93 6.58
CA ILE A 77 -3.99 -3.09 6.37
C ILE A 77 -4.47 -2.12 5.28
N VAL A 78 -4.08 -0.84 5.36
CA VAL A 78 -4.46 0.19 4.37
C VAL A 78 -3.94 -0.16 2.98
N ASN A 79 -2.70 -0.64 2.88
CA ASN A 79 -2.11 -1.04 1.59
C ASN A 79 -2.81 -2.28 1.01
N THR A 80 -3.10 -3.28 1.85
CA THR A 80 -3.85 -4.48 1.44
C THR A 80 -5.26 -4.14 0.97
N LEU A 81 -5.94 -3.23 1.69
CA LEU A 81 -7.27 -2.77 1.33
C LEU A 81 -7.25 -1.99 0.00
N SER A 82 -6.28 -1.10 -0.16
CA SER A 82 -6.11 -0.32 -1.41
C SER A 82 -5.86 -1.22 -2.61
N CYS A 83 -5.05 -2.29 -2.44
CA CYS A 83 -4.87 -3.31 -3.47
C CYS A 83 -6.17 -4.06 -3.79
N ALA A 84 -6.96 -4.40 -2.77
CA ALA A 84 -8.22 -5.13 -2.95
C ALA A 84 -9.30 -4.30 -3.66
N GLU A 85 -9.27 -2.98 -3.55
CA GLU A 85 -10.16 -2.06 -4.26
C GLU A 85 -9.73 -1.83 -5.72
N LEU A 86 -8.42 -1.80 -5.98
CA LEU A 86 -7.88 -1.51 -7.31
C LEU A 86 -7.89 -2.73 -8.25
N PHE A 87 -7.72 -3.94 -7.70
CA PHE A 87 -7.55 -5.16 -8.50
C PHE A 87 -8.71 -6.15 -8.34
N PRO A 88 -9.23 -6.75 -9.44
CA PRO A 88 -10.27 -7.77 -9.38
C PRO A 88 -9.75 -9.08 -8.77
N THR A 89 -10.67 -9.91 -8.25
CA THR A 89 -10.40 -11.15 -7.49
C THR A 89 -9.38 -12.10 -8.14
N ALA A 90 -9.31 -12.14 -9.47
CA ALA A 90 -8.36 -12.98 -10.21
C ALA A 90 -6.88 -12.66 -9.93
N ILE A 91 -6.55 -11.39 -9.67
CA ILE A 91 -5.16 -10.93 -9.44
C ILE A 91 -4.83 -10.91 -7.95
N ARG A 92 -5.85 -10.93 -7.08
CA ARG A 92 -5.68 -10.85 -5.62
C ARG A 92 -4.89 -12.02 -5.03
N ASN A 93 -5.05 -13.24 -5.53
CA ASN A 93 -4.26 -14.39 -5.07
C ASN A 93 -2.77 -14.25 -5.42
N LEU A 94 -2.47 -13.69 -6.59
CA LEU A 94 -1.09 -13.41 -7.00
C LEU A 94 -0.47 -12.28 -6.17
N ALA A 95 -1.22 -11.22 -5.89
CA ALA A 95 -0.79 -10.14 -5.00
C ALA A 95 -0.49 -10.66 -3.59
N GLY A 96 -1.35 -11.53 -3.04
CA GLY A 96 -1.10 -12.16 -1.74
C GLY A 96 0.17 -13.02 -1.72
N ALA A 97 0.45 -13.78 -2.77
CA ALA A 97 1.70 -14.52 -2.91
C ALA A 97 2.92 -13.58 -2.97
N ASN A 98 2.83 -12.47 -3.70
CA ASN A 98 3.90 -11.48 -3.78
C ASN A 98 4.20 -10.83 -2.41
N VAL A 99 3.16 -10.41 -1.69
CA VAL A 99 3.30 -9.87 -0.31
C VAL A 99 3.98 -10.90 0.60
N ALA A 100 3.62 -12.18 0.52
CA ALA A 100 4.26 -13.22 1.31
C ALA A 100 5.74 -13.41 0.97
N THR A 101 6.14 -13.29 -0.31
CA THR A 101 7.56 -13.31 -0.69
C THR A 101 8.33 -12.12 -0.13
N TRP A 102 7.74 -10.92 -0.17
CA TRP A 102 8.35 -9.73 0.40
C TRP A 102 8.53 -9.83 1.93
N ASN A 103 7.53 -10.39 2.62
CA ASN A 103 7.64 -10.64 4.06
C ASN A 103 8.82 -11.58 4.40
N ARG A 104 9.04 -12.63 3.60
CA ARG A 104 10.20 -13.53 3.78
C ARG A 104 11.52 -12.81 3.56
N ILE A 105 11.61 -11.94 2.55
CA ILE A 105 12.79 -11.11 2.31
C ILE A 105 13.06 -10.21 3.54
N GLY A 106 12.03 -9.60 4.11
CA GLY A 106 12.12 -8.83 5.35
C GLY A 106 12.70 -9.64 6.51
N CYS A 107 12.27 -10.90 6.68
CA CYS A 107 12.82 -11.79 7.71
C CYS A 107 14.31 -12.13 7.50
N ILE A 108 14.77 -12.23 6.25
CA ILE A 108 16.19 -12.47 5.93
C ILE A 108 17.03 -11.22 6.23
N ILE A 109 16.48 -10.03 5.98
CA ILE A 109 17.14 -8.74 6.24
C ILE A 109 17.21 -8.42 7.74
N ALA A 110 16.21 -8.86 8.52
CA ALA A 110 16.12 -8.56 9.96
C ALA A 110 17.40 -8.84 10.78
N PRO A 111 18.03 -10.04 10.74
CA PRO A 111 19.27 -10.29 11.47
C PRO A 111 20.45 -9.44 10.96
N GLN A 112 20.47 -9.12 9.66
CA GLN A 112 21.51 -8.26 9.09
C GLN A 112 21.46 -6.83 9.64
N LEU A 113 20.26 -6.31 9.90
CA LEU A 113 20.10 -4.99 10.55
C LEU A 113 20.59 -4.99 11.99
N ILE A 114 20.44 -6.10 12.71
CA ILE A 114 20.96 -6.24 14.08
C ILE A 114 22.48 -6.23 14.05
N TYR A 115 23.10 -6.98 13.14
CA TYR A 115 24.55 -6.97 12.96
C TYR A 115 25.07 -5.56 12.62
N LEU A 116 24.33 -4.82 11.79
CA LEU A 116 24.67 -3.44 11.43
C LEU A 116 24.62 -2.49 12.63
N SER A 117 23.73 -2.75 13.60
CA SER A 117 23.63 -2.00 14.86
C SER A 117 24.86 -2.16 15.77
N GLU A 118 25.65 -3.22 15.59
CA GLU A 118 26.87 -3.45 16.37
C GLU A 118 28.02 -2.55 15.89
N ILE A 119 28.00 -2.15 14.61
CA ILE A 119 29.00 -1.23 14.04
C ILE A 119 28.64 0.22 14.41
N ASP A 120 27.39 0.62 14.12
CA ASP A 120 26.86 1.92 14.52
C ASP A 120 25.37 1.75 14.86
N GLN A 121 24.99 2.17 16.06
CA GLN A 121 23.63 2.09 16.57
C GLN A 121 22.63 2.88 15.70
N ILE A 122 23.09 3.86 14.90
CA ILE A 122 22.23 4.73 14.09
C ILE A 122 21.90 4.13 12.72
N LEU A 123 22.81 3.31 12.17
CA LEU A 123 22.66 2.70 10.85
C LEU A 123 21.33 1.97 10.62
N PRO A 124 20.86 1.08 11.52
CA PRO A 124 19.58 0.39 11.30
C PRO A 124 18.38 1.35 11.21
N TYR A 125 18.40 2.45 11.98
CA TYR A 125 17.33 3.46 11.93
C TYR A 125 17.33 4.24 10.61
N VAL A 126 18.52 4.55 10.07
CA VAL A 126 18.64 5.22 8.76
C VAL A 126 18.09 4.33 7.65
N VAL A 127 18.42 3.03 7.66
CA VAL A 127 17.88 2.07 6.69
C VAL A 127 16.35 2.01 6.76
N LEU A 128 15.78 2.00 7.96
CA LEU A 128 14.32 2.04 8.13
C LEU A 128 13.70 3.30 7.52
N ILE A 129 14.25 4.49 7.80
CA ILE A 129 13.75 5.76 7.24
C ILE A 129 13.80 5.75 5.70
N ILE A 130 14.87 5.21 5.12
CA ILE A 130 15.01 5.11 3.66
C ILE A 130 13.93 4.17 3.10
N LEU A 131 13.73 2.99 3.69
CA LEU A 131 12.71 2.04 3.25
C LEU A 131 11.29 2.64 3.35
N LEU A 132 10.97 3.32 4.45
CA LEU A 132 9.70 4.04 4.63
C LEU A 132 9.52 5.14 3.58
N SER A 133 10.58 5.86 3.24
CA SER A 133 10.53 6.94 2.26
C SER A 133 10.28 6.39 0.86
N ILE A 134 10.93 5.28 0.50
CA ILE A 134 10.68 4.57 -0.76
C ILE A 134 9.22 4.10 -0.81
N ASP A 135 8.71 3.52 0.27
CA ASP A 135 7.30 3.10 0.36
C ASP A 135 6.33 4.28 0.21
N ALA A 136 6.59 5.41 0.88
CA ALA A 136 5.77 6.61 0.75
C ALA A 136 5.75 7.15 -0.69
N ILE A 137 6.92 7.22 -1.35
CA ILE A 137 7.02 7.67 -2.75
C ILE A 137 6.34 6.68 -3.68
N ALA A 138 6.55 5.38 -3.48
CA ALA A 138 5.91 4.33 -4.26
C ALA A 138 4.38 4.44 -4.13
N PHE A 139 3.86 4.58 -2.92
CA PHE A 139 2.42 4.75 -2.68
C PHE A 139 1.87 6.05 -3.30
N LEU A 140 2.62 7.16 -3.20
CA LEU A 140 2.22 8.45 -3.77
C LEU A 140 2.14 8.43 -5.30
N THR A 141 3.06 7.69 -5.94
CA THR A 141 3.19 7.57 -7.40
C THR A 141 2.30 6.49 -8.00
N LEU A 142 2.14 5.33 -7.33
CA LEU A 142 1.25 4.25 -7.79
C LEU A 142 -0.23 4.61 -7.68
N LEU A 143 -0.61 5.44 -6.70
CA LEU A 143 -1.98 5.96 -6.57
C LEU A 143 -2.08 7.35 -7.21
N PRO A 144 -2.45 7.45 -8.51
CA PRO A 144 -2.96 8.70 -9.04
C PRO A 144 -4.21 9.06 -8.22
N GLU A 145 -4.29 10.30 -7.73
CA GLU A 145 -5.44 10.76 -6.96
C GLU A 145 -6.73 10.50 -7.75
N THR A 146 -7.59 9.63 -7.22
CA THR A 146 -8.97 9.41 -7.69
C THR A 146 -9.91 10.56 -7.32
N LYS A 147 -9.40 11.80 -7.18
CA LYS A 147 -10.22 12.98 -6.91
C LYS A 147 -10.32 13.85 -8.15
N SER A 148 -10.98 13.35 -9.20
CA SER A 148 -11.65 14.16 -10.27
C SER A 148 -11.88 13.43 -11.61
N ARG A 149 -11.89 12.08 -11.66
CA ARG A 149 -12.42 11.40 -12.85
C ARG A 149 -13.49 10.39 -12.46
N PRO A 150 -14.74 10.52 -12.96
CA PRO A 150 -15.75 9.49 -12.78
C PRO A 150 -15.20 8.19 -13.37
N LEU A 151 -15.16 7.15 -12.56
CA LEU A 151 -14.75 5.81 -12.99
C LEU A 151 -15.74 5.38 -14.08
N LYS A 152 -15.29 5.22 -15.32
CA LYS A 152 -16.08 4.54 -16.35
C LYS A 152 -16.16 3.08 -15.92
N ASP A 153 -17.32 2.73 -15.39
CA ASP A 153 -17.63 1.49 -14.68
C ASP A 153 -17.75 0.25 -15.59
N GLN A 154 -16.96 0.18 -16.67
CA GLN A 154 -17.07 -0.93 -17.61
C GLN A 154 -15.69 -1.39 -18.10
N MET A 155 -15.22 -2.51 -17.56
CA MET A 155 -14.39 -3.41 -18.36
C MET A 155 -15.19 -3.74 -19.63
N PRO A 156 -14.68 -3.48 -20.84
CA PRO A 156 -15.34 -3.98 -22.03
C PRO A 156 -15.42 -5.50 -21.91
N SER A 157 -16.64 -6.04 -21.91
CA SER A 157 -16.88 -7.48 -21.95
C SER A 157 -16.03 -8.12 -23.05
N LYS A 158 -15.53 -9.35 -22.83
CA LYS A 158 -14.67 -10.07 -23.78
C LYS A 158 -15.27 -10.11 -25.20
N GLU A 159 -16.60 -10.08 -25.27
CA GLU A 159 -17.40 -10.00 -26.50
C GLU A 159 -17.10 -8.75 -27.33
N MET A 160 -16.89 -7.58 -26.70
CA MET A 160 -16.50 -6.34 -27.41
C MET A 160 -15.10 -6.42 -28.00
N LEU A 161 -14.18 -7.17 -27.37
CA LEU A 161 -12.83 -7.39 -27.91
C LEU A 161 -12.85 -8.36 -29.11
N ILE A 162 -13.72 -9.38 -29.06
CA ILE A 162 -13.93 -10.30 -30.20
C ILE A 162 -14.57 -9.56 -31.38
N LEU A 163 -15.57 -8.70 -31.13
CA LEU A 163 -16.20 -7.89 -32.17
C LEU A 163 -15.26 -6.84 -32.77
N ARG A 164 -14.37 -6.24 -31.95
CA ARG A 164 -13.37 -5.27 -32.43
C ARG A 164 -12.29 -5.95 -33.27
N ASN A 165 -11.88 -7.16 -32.90
CA ASN A 165 -10.99 -7.98 -33.73
C ASN A 165 -11.69 -8.43 -35.02
N CYS A 166 -12.97 -8.83 -34.98
CA CYS A 166 -13.74 -9.15 -36.19
C CYS A 166 -13.90 -7.95 -37.14
N LYS A 167 -14.18 -6.74 -36.61
CA LYS A 167 -14.24 -5.51 -37.44
C LYS A 167 -12.86 -5.18 -38.03
N ARG A 168 -11.79 -5.30 -37.25
CA ARG A 168 -10.42 -5.03 -37.71
C ARG A 168 -9.99 -6.00 -38.81
N THR A 169 -10.36 -7.28 -38.72
CA THR A 169 -10.09 -8.28 -39.77
C THR A 169 -10.90 -8.01 -41.04
N ARG A 170 -12.17 -7.59 -40.95
CA ARG A 170 -12.97 -7.26 -42.15
C ARG A 170 -12.51 -5.99 -42.89
N THR A 171 -11.94 -5.01 -42.18
CA THR A 171 -11.50 -3.76 -42.82
C THR A 171 -10.14 -3.90 -43.52
N ALA A 172 -9.37 -4.95 -43.19
CA ALA A 172 -8.11 -5.25 -43.87
C ALA A 172 -8.28 -6.05 -45.18
N SER A 173 -9.49 -6.56 -45.48
CA SER A 173 -9.77 -7.40 -46.65
C SER A 173 -10.71 -6.77 -47.69
N ILE A 174 -11.09 -5.50 -47.55
CA ILE A 174 -12.01 -4.83 -48.49
C ILE A 174 -11.38 -3.52 -48.94
N PRO A 175 -10.89 -3.41 -50.20
CA PRO A 175 -10.63 -2.12 -50.83
C PRO A 175 -11.96 -1.38 -50.96
N SER A 176 -11.95 -0.09 -50.65
CA SER A 176 -13.07 0.85 -50.71
C SER A 176 -14.06 0.54 -51.83
N ASP A 177 -15.30 0.22 -51.48
CA ASP A 177 -16.44 0.59 -52.30
C ASP A 177 -17.60 1.04 -51.41
N ASN A 178 -18.32 2.01 -51.94
CA ASN A 178 -19.26 2.89 -51.27
C ASN A 178 -20.59 2.17 -50.94
N ASN A 179 -21.32 2.84 -50.05
CA ASN A 179 -22.77 2.81 -49.88
C ASN A 179 -23.39 1.67 -49.05
N ASP A 180 -24.33 2.13 -48.21
CA ASP A 180 -25.52 1.44 -47.69
C ASP A 180 -25.30 0.23 -46.77
N ASP A 181 -25.47 0.43 -45.45
CA ASP A 181 -25.91 -0.63 -44.52
C ASP A 181 -26.28 -0.06 -43.13
N ASN A 182 -27.20 0.90 -43.08
CA ASN A 182 -27.77 1.40 -41.82
C ASN A 182 -28.97 0.55 -41.32
N ASP A 183 -29.35 -0.52 -42.02
CA ASP A 183 -30.59 -1.26 -41.74
C ASP A 183 -30.41 -2.56 -40.94
N ASN A 184 -29.17 -3.01 -40.72
CA ASN A 184 -28.93 -4.32 -40.07
C ASN A 184 -28.71 -4.28 -38.54
N ILE A 185 -28.68 -3.10 -37.91
CA ILE A 185 -28.44 -2.99 -36.45
C ILE A 185 -29.73 -3.25 -35.64
N THR A 186 -30.90 -2.96 -36.21
CA THR A 186 -32.18 -3.07 -35.48
C THR A 186 -32.62 -4.53 -35.25
N CYS A 187 -32.06 -5.49 -35.99
CA CYS A 187 -32.50 -6.89 -35.96
C CYS A 187 -31.85 -7.74 -34.85
N LEU A 188 -30.71 -7.33 -34.30
CA LEU A 188 -29.96 -8.13 -33.30
C LEU A 188 -30.30 -7.81 -31.84
N ILE A 189 -31.13 -6.79 -31.58
CA ILE A 189 -31.59 -6.45 -30.22
C ILE A 189 -32.80 -7.30 -29.81
N LYS A 190 -33.39 -8.07 -30.73
CA LYS A 190 -34.66 -8.79 -30.50
C LYS A 190 -34.52 -10.30 -30.72
N LYS A 191 -33.71 -10.98 -29.89
CA LYS A 191 -33.92 -12.41 -29.61
C LYS A 191 -33.34 -12.81 -28.27
#